data_AF-A0AAJ2NSE6-F1
#
_entry.id   AF-A0AAJ2NSE6-F1
#
_cell.length_a   1.000
_cell.length_b   1.000
_cell.length_c   1.000
_cell.angle_alpha   90.00
_cell.angle_beta   90.00
_cell.angle_gamma   90.00
#
_symmetry.space_group_name_H-M   'P 1'
#
loop_
_entity.id
_entity.type
_entity.pdbx_description
1 polymer ?
#
loop_
_entity_poly.entity_id
_entity_poly.type
_entity_poly.pdbx_seq_one_letter_code
_entity_poly.pdbx_strand_id
1 'polypeptide(L)'
;NPAAIVAEACRALRPNSKVLNICDMPVGTLRRMSHIIGKEPKDLEVRYFGLNHFGRWTSVKDKEGHEYLPEIREYVAEHGYLTQKEVDTQHLDPSWQETHKKAKDLLAVDPRFLPNTYLKYYFYP
;
A
#
# COMPACT_ATOMS: atom_id res chain seq x y z
N ASN A 1 -15.60 -6.88 -4.17
CA ASN A 1 -15.40 -5.55 -3.56
C ASN A 1 -16.75 -4.85 -3.40
N PRO A 2 -16.93 -3.95 -2.42
CA PRO A 2 -15.93 -3.45 -1.45
C PRO A 2 -15.74 -4.39 -0.25
N ALA A 3 -14.52 -4.88 -0.01
CA ALA A 3 -14.27 -5.94 0.96
C ALA A 3 -14.50 -5.52 2.42
N ALA A 4 -14.28 -4.24 2.80
CA ALA A 4 -14.58 -3.76 4.15
C ALA A 4 -16.05 -3.99 4.56
N ILE A 5 -16.99 -3.62 3.68
CA ILE A 5 -18.44 -3.74 3.94
C ILE A 5 -18.85 -5.21 3.95
N VAL A 6 -18.37 -5.99 2.98
CA VAL A 6 -18.69 -7.42 2.88
C VAL A 6 -18.13 -8.19 4.07
N ALA A 7 -16.91 -7.87 4.53
CA ALA A 7 -16.31 -8.52 5.68
C ALA A 7 -17.12 -8.26 6.96
N GLU A 8 -17.60 -7.04 7.17
CA GLU A 8 -18.48 -6.71 8.30
C GLU A 8 -19.82 -7.43 8.20
N ALA A 9 -20.42 -7.50 7.01
CA ALA A 9 -21.63 -8.28 6.78
C ALA A 9 -21.44 -9.78 7.06
N CYS A 10 -20.31 -10.36 6.64
CA CYS A 10 -19.95 -11.74 6.97
C CYS A 10 -19.79 -11.92 8.47
N ARG A 11 -19.09 -11.02 9.16
CA ARG A 11 -18.92 -11.05 10.62
C ARG A 11 -20.26 -11.06 11.35
N ALA A 12 -21.19 -10.18 10.94
CA ALA A 12 -22.49 -10.02 11.59
C ALA A 12 -23.47 -11.15 11.24
N LEU A 13 -23.57 -11.53 9.96
CA LEU A 13 -24.62 -12.43 9.45
C LEU A 13 -24.17 -13.88 9.33
N ARG A 14 -22.86 -14.13 9.28
CA ARG A 14 -22.26 -15.46 9.03
C ARG A 14 -21.00 -15.70 9.90
N PRO A 15 -21.08 -15.52 11.24
CA PRO A 15 -19.91 -15.52 12.13
C PRO A 15 -19.14 -16.85 12.16
N ASN A 16 -19.79 -17.97 11.84
CA ASN A 16 -19.20 -19.32 11.90
C ASN A 16 -18.78 -19.86 10.52
N SER A 17 -18.90 -19.04 9.46
CA SER A 17 -18.52 -19.47 8.11
C SER A 17 -17.00 -19.44 7.91
N LYS A 18 -16.49 -20.36 7.09
CA LYS A 18 -15.06 -20.43 6.72
C LYS A 18 -14.75 -19.44 5.59
N VAL A 19 -14.69 -18.14 5.89
CA VAL A 19 -14.46 -17.07 4.91
C VAL A 19 -13.24 -16.23 5.31
N LEU A 20 -12.35 -15.99 4.34
CA LEU A 20 -11.21 -15.07 4.47
C LEU A 20 -11.35 -13.94 3.44
N ASN A 21 -11.47 -12.70 3.92
CA ASN A 21 -11.58 -11.52 3.07
C ASN A 21 -10.19 -10.91 2.86
N ILE A 22 -9.74 -10.86 1.61
CA ILE A 22 -8.40 -10.38 1.23
C ILE A 22 -8.46 -9.22 0.24
N CYS A 23 -7.35 -8.50 0.11
CA CYS A 23 -7.18 -7.40 -0.82
C CYS A 23 -5.76 -7.44 -1.40
N ASP A 24 -5.64 -7.23 -2.70
CA ASP A 24 -4.41 -7.25 -3.47
C ASP A 24 -3.69 -5.89 -3.50
N MET A 25 -4.38 -4.78 -3.19
CA MET A 25 -3.76 -3.45 -3.14
C MET A 25 -2.49 -3.43 -2.26
N PRO A 26 -2.48 -3.97 -1.02
CA PRO A 26 -1.26 -3.96 -0.21
C PRO A 26 -0.12 -4.78 -0.83
N VAL A 27 -0.45 -5.84 -1.58
CA VAL A 27 0.53 -6.68 -2.29
C VAL A 27 1.16 -5.88 -3.43
N GLY A 28 0.35 -5.16 -4.22
CA GLY A 28 0.83 -4.29 -5.29
C GLY A 28 1.71 -3.15 -4.78
N THR A 29 1.36 -2.54 -3.64
CA THR A 29 2.19 -1.51 -3.02
C THR A 29 3.47 -2.08 -2.44
N LEU A 30 3.46 -3.27 -1.80
CA LEU A 30 4.69 -3.92 -1.34
C LEU A 30 5.66 -4.22 -2.48
N ARG A 31 5.16 -4.64 -3.64
CA ARG A 31 5.98 -4.83 -4.84
C ARG A 31 6.64 -3.54 -5.32
N ARG A 32 5.91 -2.41 -5.30
CA ARG A 32 6.48 -1.08 -5.61
C ARG A 32 7.55 -0.68 -4.60
N MET A 33 7.25 -0.84 -3.32
CA MET A 33 8.20 -0.55 -2.24
C MET A 33 9.46 -1.39 -2.37
N SER A 34 9.34 -2.69 -2.71
CA SER A 34 10.51 -3.55 -2.89
C SER A 34 11.37 -3.12 -4.08
N HIS A 35 10.76 -2.69 -5.19
CA HIS A 35 11.48 -2.13 -6.34
C HIS A 35 12.27 -0.86 -5.97
N ILE A 36 11.72 0.02 -5.12
CA ILE A 36 12.39 1.26 -4.68
C ILE A 36 13.71 0.95 -3.97
N ILE A 37 13.75 -0.10 -3.15
CA ILE A 37 14.92 -0.47 -2.33
C ILE A 37 15.72 -1.65 -2.91
N GLY A 38 15.46 -2.05 -4.16
CA GLY A 38 16.19 -3.13 -4.83
C GLY A 38 16.01 -4.52 -4.18
N LYS A 39 14.84 -4.80 -3.61
CA LYS A 39 14.49 -6.08 -2.97
C LYS A 39 13.33 -6.78 -3.67
N GLU A 40 13.10 -8.04 -3.33
CA GLU A 40 11.89 -8.78 -3.68
C GLU A 40 10.89 -8.78 -2.52
N PRO A 41 9.57 -8.81 -2.76
CA PRO A 41 8.56 -8.78 -1.68
C PRO A 41 8.71 -9.89 -0.65
N LYS A 42 9.19 -11.07 -1.06
CA LYS A 42 9.41 -12.25 -0.21
C LYS A 42 10.56 -12.09 0.80
N ASP A 43 11.38 -11.06 0.61
CA ASP A 43 12.52 -10.76 1.46
C ASP A 43 12.18 -9.67 2.48
N LEU A 44 10.94 -9.18 2.48
CA LEU A 44 10.49 -8.09 3.33
C LEU A 44 9.42 -8.56 4.33
N GLU A 45 9.59 -8.14 5.57
CA GLU A 45 8.59 -8.21 6.62
C GLU A 45 7.98 -6.82 6.84
N VAL A 46 6.65 -6.73 6.89
CA VAL A 46 5.96 -5.45 7.02
C VAL A 46 5.02 -5.43 8.21
N ARG A 47 4.87 -4.24 8.80
CA ARG A 47 3.82 -3.96 9.79
C ARG A 47 2.83 -2.98 9.20
N TYR A 48 1.57 -3.39 9.10
CA TYR A 48 0.48 -2.61 8.51
C TYR A 48 -0.74 -2.61 9.42
N PHE A 49 -1.47 -1.49 9.44
CA PHE A 49 -2.78 -1.42 10.10
C PHE A 49 -3.77 -0.59 9.27
N GLY A 50 -5.06 -0.84 9.48
CA GLY A 50 -6.14 -0.07 8.85
C GLY A 50 -7.31 -0.95 8.44
N LEU A 51 -8.30 -0.33 7.79
CA LEU A 51 -9.37 -1.04 7.12
C LEU A 51 -8.94 -1.43 5.70
N ASN A 52 -9.71 -2.30 5.05
CA ASN A 52 -9.55 -2.53 3.62
C ASN A 52 -9.67 -1.17 2.88
N HIS A 53 -8.70 -0.89 2.00
CA HIS A 53 -8.57 0.38 1.26
C HIS A 53 -8.38 1.64 2.14
N PHE A 54 -8.04 1.49 3.43
CA PHE A 54 -7.85 2.62 4.33
C PHE A 54 -6.83 2.26 5.42
N GLY A 55 -5.55 2.25 5.07
CA GLY A 55 -4.52 1.85 6.03
C GLY A 55 -3.14 2.40 5.72
N ARG A 56 -2.19 2.01 6.58
CA ARG A 56 -0.87 2.62 6.68
C ARG A 56 0.18 1.57 7.05
N TRP A 57 1.35 1.65 6.42
CA TRP A 57 2.53 0.87 6.80
C TRP A 57 3.35 1.61 7.85
N THR A 58 3.82 0.87 8.84
CA THR A 58 4.55 1.36 10.02
C THR A 58 5.98 0.85 10.08
N SER A 59 6.32 -0.17 9.29
CA SER A 59 7.65 -0.77 9.20
C SER A 59 7.73 -1.61 7.93
N VAL A 60 8.91 -1.60 7.30
CA VAL A 60 9.30 -2.42 6.15
C VAL A 60 10.74 -2.86 6.39
N LYS A 61 10.94 -4.10 6.83
CA LYS A 61 12.26 -4.64 7.19
C LYS A 61 12.67 -5.80 6.31
N ASP A 62 13.98 -6.04 6.16
CA ASP A 62 14.44 -7.35 5.70
C ASP A 62 14.53 -8.36 6.86
N LYS A 63 14.95 -9.58 6.53
CA LYS A 63 15.06 -10.71 7.48
C LYS A 63 16.19 -10.50 8.49
N GLU A 64 17.16 -9.67 8.15
CA GLU A 64 18.27 -9.24 9.01
C GLU A 64 17.84 -8.12 9.97
N GLY A 65 16.66 -7.52 9.74
CA GLY A 65 16.05 -6.52 10.59
C GLY A 65 16.36 -5.06 10.22
N HIS A 66 17.01 -4.83 9.07
CA HIS A 66 17.26 -3.48 8.54
C HIS A 66 15.94 -2.81 8.17
N GLU A 67 15.71 -1.60 8.65
CA GLU A 67 14.48 -0.84 8.42
C GLU A 67 14.62 0.06 7.19
N TYR A 68 13.78 -0.18 6.19
CA TYR A 68 13.75 0.54 4.91
C TYR A 68 12.69 1.64 4.83
N LEU A 69 11.86 1.81 5.87
CA LEU A 69 10.84 2.86 5.89
C LEU A 69 11.41 4.28 5.63
N PRO A 70 12.59 4.68 6.13
CA PRO A 70 13.21 5.97 5.78
C PRO A 70 13.48 6.14 4.27
N GLU A 71 14.12 5.15 3.64
CA GLU A 71 14.53 5.18 2.23
C GLU A 71 13.31 5.18 1.31
N ILE A 72 12.30 4.38 1.63
CA ILE A 72 11.02 4.40 0.89
C ILE A 72 10.29 5.73 1.12
N ARG A 73 10.35 6.25 2.36
CA ARG A 73 10.04 7.64 2.77
C ARG A 73 10.45 8.67 1.72
N GLU A 74 11.76 8.77 1.58
CA GLU A 74 12.43 9.76 0.74
C GLU A 74 12.02 9.64 -0.72
N TYR A 75 12.02 8.43 -1.27
CA TYR A 75 11.59 8.21 -2.66
C TYR A 75 10.13 8.61 -2.89
N VAL A 76 9.22 8.18 -2.00
CA VAL A 76 7.77 8.41 -2.14
C VAL A 76 7.42 9.89 -2.01
N ALA A 77 8.17 10.65 -1.21
CA ALA A 77 7.97 12.09 -1.08
C ALA A 77 8.19 12.85 -2.40
N GLU A 78 9.03 12.31 -3.29
CA GLU A 78 9.33 12.93 -4.59
C GLU A 78 8.49 12.31 -5.73
N HIS A 79 8.37 10.98 -5.75
CA HIS A 79 7.87 10.22 -6.90
C HIS A 79 6.50 9.55 -6.67
N GLY A 80 6.01 9.55 -5.43
CA GLY A 80 4.95 8.63 -5.02
C GLY A 80 5.41 7.17 -5.10
N TYR A 81 4.49 6.24 -5.35
CA TYR A 81 4.84 4.82 -5.56
C TYR A 81 5.13 4.46 -7.02
N LEU A 82 5.37 5.45 -7.88
CA LEU A 82 5.59 5.22 -9.30
C LEU A 82 7.06 4.89 -9.54
N THR A 83 7.35 3.63 -9.88
CA THR A 83 8.70 3.19 -10.25
C THR A 83 8.79 2.98 -11.76
N GLN A 84 9.99 3.15 -12.34
CA GLN A 84 10.21 2.93 -13.77
C GLN A 84 9.77 1.53 -14.21
N LYS A 85 10.11 0.51 -13.41
CA LYS A 85 9.72 -0.88 -13.67
C LYS A 85 8.20 -1.05 -13.75
N GLU A 86 7.41 -0.35 -12.93
CA GLU A 86 5.95 -0.43 -13.04
C GLU A 86 5.44 0.28 -14.28
N VAL A 87 5.93 1.49 -14.60
CA VAL A 87 5.58 2.21 -15.84
C VAL A 87 5.78 1.33 -17.08
N ASP A 88 6.87 0.55 -17.10
CA ASP A 88 7.25 -0.28 -18.24
C ASP A 88 6.52 -1.63 -18.29
N THR A 89 5.95 -2.12 -17.18
CA THR A 89 5.43 -3.50 -17.08
C THR A 89 3.94 -3.62 -16.72
N GLN A 90 3.36 -2.68 -15.99
CA GLN A 90 1.95 -2.70 -15.57
C GLN A 90 1.36 -1.28 -15.45
N HIS A 91 0.08 -1.13 -15.79
CA HIS A 91 -0.65 0.15 -15.68
C HIS A 91 -0.20 1.24 -16.66
N LEU A 92 -0.30 0.94 -17.96
CA LEU A 92 -0.23 1.94 -19.04
C LEU A 92 -1.34 3.00 -18.97
N ASP A 93 -2.39 2.75 -18.17
CA ASP A 93 -3.49 3.69 -18.00
C ASP A 93 -3.05 4.93 -17.20
N PRO A 94 -3.16 6.14 -17.75
CA PRO A 94 -2.79 7.38 -17.08
C PRO A 94 -3.41 7.55 -15.69
N SER A 95 -4.66 7.08 -15.50
CA SER A 95 -5.38 7.22 -14.23
C SER A 95 -4.70 6.48 -13.07
N TRP A 96 -4.03 5.37 -13.36
CA TRP A 96 -3.28 4.59 -12.37
C TRP A 96 -1.95 5.25 -12.01
N GLN A 97 -1.25 5.83 -12.99
CA GLN A 97 -0.01 6.56 -12.74
C GLN A 97 -0.27 7.77 -11.85
N GLU A 98 -1.35 8.53 -12.12
CA GLU A 98 -1.74 9.67 -11.28
C GLU A 98 -2.11 9.23 -9.86
N THR A 99 -2.74 8.07 -9.70
CA THR A 99 -3.04 7.49 -8.38
C THR A 99 -1.76 7.22 -7.58
N HIS A 100 -0.73 6.66 -8.20
CA HIS A 100 0.52 6.35 -7.51
C HIS A 100 1.38 7.58 -7.26
N LYS A 101 1.41 8.56 -8.16
CA LYS A 101 2.05 9.86 -7.92
C LYS A 101 1.41 10.60 -6.74
N LYS A 102 0.08 10.52 -6.60
CA LYS A 102 -0.66 11.14 -5.48
C LYS A 102 -0.24 10.62 -4.10
N ALA A 103 0.44 9.47 -4.02
CA ALA A 103 0.98 8.96 -2.77
C ALA A 103 1.97 9.92 -2.10
N LYS A 104 2.65 10.78 -2.86
CA LYS A 104 3.52 11.83 -2.30
C LYS A 104 2.75 12.81 -1.42
N ASP A 105 1.58 13.25 -1.90
CA ASP A 105 0.72 14.20 -1.19
C ASP A 105 0.11 13.52 0.04
N LEU A 106 -0.26 12.24 -0.09
CA LEU A 106 -0.75 11.43 1.03
C LEU A 106 0.30 11.22 2.14
N LEU A 107 1.56 11.02 1.77
CA LEU A 107 2.66 10.90 2.72
C LEU A 107 2.83 12.21 3.50
N ALA A 108 2.68 13.37 2.83
CA ALA A 108 2.77 14.67 3.48
C ALA A 108 1.69 14.91 4.57
N VAL A 109 0.54 14.23 4.49
CA VAL A 109 -0.52 14.30 5.52
C VAL A 109 -0.07 13.67 6.84
N ASP A 110 0.67 12.56 6.80
CA ASP A 110 1.27 11.95 8.00
C ASP A 110 2.59 11.24 7.65
N PRO A 111 3.73 11.96 7.72
CA PRO A 111 5.03 11.48 7.28
C PRO A 111 5.60 10.31 8.11
N ARG A 112 4.93 9.94 9.21
CA ARG A 112 5.32 8.78 10.03
C ARG A 112 5.05 7.46 9.33
N PHE A 113 4.11 7.45 8.37
CA PHE A 113 3.62 6.22 7.77
C PHE A 113 3.55 6.30 6.25
N LEU A 114 3.78 5.17 5.61
CA LEU A 114 3.52 5.01 4.18
C LEU A 114 2.01 4.76 3.95
N PRO A 115 1.35 5.50 3.04
CA PRO A 115 -0.12 5.47 2.92
C PRO A 115 -0.64 4.44 1.91
N ASN A 116 -1.78 3.83 2.20
CA ASN A 116 -2.61 3.17 1.17
C ASN A 116 -3.07 4.20 0.13
N THR A 117 -2.94 3.90 -1.17
CA THR A 117 -3.26 4.85 -2.26
C THR A 117 -4.74 5.24 -2.30
N TYR A 118 -5.64 4.39 -1.79
CA TYR A 118 -7.06 4.72 -1.69
C TYR A 118 -7.35 5.89 -0.74
N LEU A 119 -6.43 6.23 0.17
CA LEU A 119 -6.59 7.40 1.06
C LEU A 119 -6.75 8.72 0.29
N LYS A 120 -6.36 8.78 -1.01
CA LYS A 120 -6.58 9.97 -1.85
C LYS A 120 -8.04 10.38 -1.91
N TYR A 121 -8.97 9.41 -1.96
CA TYR A 121 -10.40 9.68 -2.06
C TYR A 121 -11.01 10.22 -0.76
N TYR A 122 -10.25 10.20 0.34
CA TYR A 122 -10.71 10.65 1.65
C TYR A 122 -10.03 11.93 2.10
N PHE A 123 -8.74 12.10 1.78
CA PHE A 123 -7.98 13.30 2.14
C PHE A 123 -7.93 14.35 1.04
N TYR A 124 -8.27 13.99 -0.19
CA TYR A 124 -8.37 14.90 -1.35
C TYR A 124 -9.69 14.63 -2.11
N PRO A 125 -10.84 14.98 -1.52
CA PRO A 125 -12.16 14.80 -2.14
C PRO A 125 -12.38 15.71 -3.35
#